data_AF-A0A3D5CNT3-F1
#
_entry.id   AF-A0A3D5CNT3-F1
#
_cell.length_a   1.000
_cell.length_b   1.000
_cell.length_c   1.000
_cell.angle_alpha   90.00
_cell.angle_beta   90.00
_cell.angle_gamma   90.00
#
_symmetry.space_group_name_H-M   'P 1'
#
loop_
_entity.id
_entity.type
_entity.pdbx_description
1 polymer ?
#
loop_
_entity_poly.entity_id
_entity_poly.type
_entity_poly.pdbx_seq_one_letter_code
_entity_poly.pdbx_strand_id
1 'polypeptide(L)'
;MKVLILGGTNFIGVEIVSLLLDKGLEVTCYTRGNKKINRNASHIKGDRNNQSLLKKAAMNDYDIVIDNIGFSGEDVNLTIDVFKGRLKHYILTSTAGVYLSGKQSPFFEGNNPIDP
;
A
#
# COMPACT_ATOMS: atom_id res chain seq x y z
N MET A 1 -6.25 -15.80 3.96
CA MET A 1 -5.14 -14.84 4.10
C MET A 1 -5.73 -13.45 4.13
N LYS A 2 -5.31 -12.63 5.09
CA LYS A 2 -5.82 -11.26 5.31
C LYS A 2 -4.87 -10.25 4.70
N VAL A 3 -5.40 -9.40 3.82
CA VAL A 3 -4.63 -8.38 3.10
C VAL A 3 -5.14 -6.99 3.46
N LEU A 4 -4.24 -6.13 3.95
CA LEU A 4 -4.50 -4.70 4.08
C LEU A 4 -3.96 -3.97 2.85
N ILE A 5 -4.77 -3.09 2.26
CA ILE A 5 -4.34 -2.24 1.13
C ILE A 5 -4.48 -0.77 1.54
N LEU A 6 -3.36 -0.08 1.68
CA LEU A 6 -3.33 1.38 1.81
C LEU A 6 -3.56 1.98 0.42
N GLY A 7 -4.72 2.64 0.22
CA GLY A 7 -5.07 3.22 -1.09
C GLY A 7 -5.78 2.26 -2.06
N GLY A 8 -6.63 1.35 -1.60
CA GLY A 8 -7.32 0.37 -2.45
C GLY A 8 -8.48 0.87 -3.33
N THR A 9 -8.84 2.16 -3.30
CA THR A 9 -10.02 2.68 -4.03
C THR A 9 -9.69 3.50 -5.28
N ASN A 10 -8.42 3.56 -5.70
CA ASN A 10 -8.00 4.34 -6.85
C ASN A 10 -6.96 3.62 -7.71
N PHE A 11 -6.94 3.93 -9.01
CA PHE A 11 -5.97 3.43 -9.98
C PHE A 11 -5.73 1.91 -9.85
N ILE A 12 -4.47 1.47 -9.75
CA ILE A 12 -4.09 0.06 -9.58
C ILE A 12 -4.73 -0.61 -8.35
N GLY A 13 -5.03 0.15 -7.29
CA GLY A 13 -5.61 -0.39 -6.07
C GLY A 13 -6.96 -1.04 -6.31
N VAL A 14 -7.77 -0.51 -7.23
CA VAL A 14 -9.07 -1.07 -7.60
C VAL A 14 -8.92 -2.50 -8.17
N GLU A 15 -7.95 -2.67 -9.06
CA GLU A 15 -7.70 -3.95 -9.72
C GLU A 15 -7.09 -4.97 -8.75
N ILE A 16 -6.12 -4.54 -7.93
CA ILE A 16 -5.53 -5.37 -6.88
C ILE A 16 -6.62 -5.90 -5.93
N VAL A 17 -7.54 -5.03 -5.49
CA VAL A 17 -8.68 -5.44 -4.66
C VAL A 17 -9.52 -6.50 -5.37
N SER A 18 -9.88 -6.28 -6.63
CA SER A 18 -10.71 -7.25 -7.37
C SER A 18 -10.02 -8.61 -7.51
N LEU A 19 -8.76 -8.63 -7.94
CA LEU A 19 -8.00 -9.87 -8.14
C LEU A 19 -7.81 -10.66 -6.85
N LEU A 20 -7.58 -9.99 -5.71
CA LEU A 20 -7.43 -10.66 -4.42
C LEU A 20 -8.76 -11.22 -3.92
N LEU A 21 -9.87 -10.49 -4.12
CA LEU A 21 -11.21 -10.98 -3.81
C LEU A 21 -11.59 -12.18 -4.69
N ASP A 22 -11.26 -12.17 -5.98
CA ASP A 22 -11.51 -13.29 -6.89
C ASP A 22 -10.71 -14.55 -6.54
N LYS A 23 -9.59 -14.37 -5.84
CA LYS A 23 -8.82 -15.46 -5.23
C LYS A 23 -9.36 -15.92 -3.87
N GLY A 24 -10.48 -15.36 -3.41
CA GLY A 24 -11.11 -15.70 -2.14
C GLY A 24 -10.36 -15.18 -0.90
N LEU A 25 -9.54 -14.13 -1.05
CA LEU A 25 -8.81 -13.55 0.07
C LEU A 25 -9.65 -12.50 0.82
N GLU A 26 -9.35 -12.33 2.10
CA GLU A 26 -9.96 -11.31 2.94
C GLU A 26 -9.24 -9.97 2.70
N VAL A 27 -9.90 -9.05 2.02
CA VAL A 27 -9.30 -7.74 1.66
C VAL A 27 -9.90 -6.64 2.53
N THR A 28 -9.03 -5.85 3.16
CA THR A 28 -9.37 -4.62 3.85
C THR A 28 -8.68 -3.45 3.17
N CYS A 29 -9.45 -2.45 2.76
CA CYS A 29 -8.93 -1.20 2.23
C CYS A 29 -8.85 -0.14 3.33
N TYR A 30 -7.71 0.54 3.43
CA TYR A 30 -7.55 1.73 4.25
C TYR A 30 -7.49 2.96 3.36
N THR A 31 -8.52 3.80 3.41
CA THR A 31 -8.62 4.98 2.52
C THR A 31 -9.34 6.14 3.20
N ARG A 32 -9.20 7.36 2.66
CA ARG A 32 -9.93 8.56 3.15
C ARG A 32 -11.46 8.46 3.00
N GLY A 33 -11.97 7.48 2.25
CA GLY A 33 -13.41 7.26 2.06
C GLY A 33 -14.06 8.20 1.03
N ASN A 34 -13.27 8.88 0.20
CA ASN A 34 -13.77 9.78 -0.86
C ASN A 34 -14.37 9.01 -2.06
N LYS A 35 -14.05 7.72 -2.18
CA LYS A 35 -14.54 6.83 -3.22
C LYS A 35 -15.19 5.62 -2.58
N LYS A 36 -16.22 5.07 -3.23
CA LYS A 36 -16.85 3.82 -2.81
C LYS A 36 -15.84 2.67 -2.93
N ILE A 37 -15.96 1.73 -2.03
CA ILE A 37 -15.18 0.50 -2.02
C ILE A 37 -15.89 -0.46 -2.97
N ASN A 38 -15.14 -1.02 -3.92
CA ASN A 38 -15.72 -1.96 -4.86
C ASN A 38 -15.96 -3.30 -4.18
N ARG A 39 -17.08 -3.94 -4.53
CA ARG A 39 -17.45 -5.30 -4.11
C ARG A 39 -17.52 -5.43 -2.57
N ASN A 40 -17.07 -6.57 -2.05
CA ASN A 40 -17.24 -6.99 -0.66
C ASN A 40 -15.99 -6.78 0.19
N ALA A 41 -15.05 -5.93 -0.24
CA ALA A 41 -13.87 -5.63 0.58
C ALA A 41 -14.28 -4.84 1.85
N SER A 42 -13.65 -5.18 2.97
CA SER A 42 -13.76 -4.40 4.20
C SER A 42 -13.14 -3.01 4.00
N HIS A 43 -13.65 -2.03 4.74
CA HIS A 43 -13.15 -0.66 4.64
C HIS A 43 -12.88 -0.07 6.02
N ILE A 44 -11.68 0.45 6.19
CA ILE A 44 -11.30 1.29 7.31
C ILE A 44 -11.08 2.70 6.78
N LYS A 45 -11.95 3.63 7.16
CA LYS A 45 -11.77 5.04 6.82
C LYS A 45 -10.62 5.62 7.64
N GLY A 46 -9.63 6.19 6.97
CA GLY A 46 -8.50 6.85 7.62
C GLY A 46 -7.59 7.60 6.65
N ASP A 47 -6.69 8.38 7.21
CA ASP A 47 -5.67 9.13 6.49
C ASP A 47 -4.30 8.58 6.88
N ARG A 48 -3.43 8.26 5.92
CA ARG A 48 -2.12 7.67 6.19
C ARG A 48 -1.28 8.56 7.12
N ASN A 49 -1.45 9.88 7.01
CA ASN A 49 -0.72 10.85 7.79
C ASN A 49 -1.21 10.92 9.24
N ASN A 50 -2.36 10.31 9.54
CA ASN A 50 -2.86 10.19 10.89
C ASN A 50 -2.37 8.88 11.52
N GLN A 51 -1.22 8.96 12.18
CA GLN A 51 -0.58 7.82 12.87
C GLN A 51 -1.52 7.08 13.83
N SER A 52 -2.39 7.80 14.56
CA SER A 52 -3.32 7.18 15.50
C SER A 52 -4.35 6.30 14.80
N LEU A 53 -4.93 6.79 13.70
CA LEU A 53 -5.87 6.01 12.89
C LEU A 53 -5.19 4.83 12.20
N LEU A 54 -3.97 5.02 11.68
CA LEU A 54 -3.19 3.95 11.06
C LEU A 54 -2.84 2.87 12.09
N LYS A 55 -2.41 3.26 13.30
CA LYS A 55 -2.15 2.34 14.42
C LYS A 55 -3.40 1.56 14.81
N LYS A 56 -4.56 2.20 14.87
CA LYS A 56 -5.84 1.52 15.12
C LYS A 56 -6.18 0.51 14.03
N ALA A 57 -5.99 0.86 12.76
CA ALA A 57 -6.19 -0.07 11.65
C ALA A 57 -5.23 -1.27 11.74
N ALA A 58 -3.98 -0.98 12.13
CA ALA A 58 -2.94 -1.97 12.33
C ALA A 58 -3.18 -2.90 13.51
N MET A 59 -4.11 -2.63 14.45
CA MET A 59 -4.42 -3.56 15.55
C MET A 59 -5.07 -4.87 15.08
N ASN A 60 -5.59 -4.90 13.84
CA ASN A 60 -6.03 -6.14 13.20
C ASN A 60 -4.82 -6.94 12.70
N ASP A 61 -4.99 -8.25 12.59
CA ASP A 61 -3.97 -9.13 12.01
C ASP A 61 -4.08 -9.16 10.48
N TYR A 62 -2.95 -8.91 9.81
CA TYR A 62 -2.81 -9.04 8.37
C TYR A 62 -1.59 -9.88 8.02
N ASP A 63 -1.72 -10.70 7.00
CA ASP A 63 -0.62 -11.47 6.43
C ASP A 63 0.20 -10.63 5.45
N ILE A 64 -0.47 -9.73 4.72
CA ILE A 64 0.16 -8.86 3.72
C ILE A 64 -0.36 -7.43 3.90
N VAL A 65 0.57 -6.47 3.85
CA VAL A 65 0.25 -5.04 3.70
C VAL A 65 0.75 -4.58 2.33
N ILE A 66 -0.16 -4.10 1.49
CA ILE A 66 0.15 -3.47 0.20
C ILE A 66 0.00 -1.96 0.36
N ASP A 67 1.08 -1.21 0.16
CA ASP A 67 1.09 0.25 0.25
C ASP A 67 1.17 0.86 -1.14
N ASN A 68 0.04 1.35 -1.64
CA ASN A 68 -0.05 2.04 -2.94
C ASN A 68 0.13 3.55 -2.84
N ILE A 69 0.29 4.08 -1.62
CA ILE A 69 0.27 5.52 -1.36
C ILE A 69 1.46 5.95 -0.51
N GLY A 70 2.51 5.12 -0.42
CA GLY A 70 3.78 5.42 0.26
C GLY A 70 4.69 6.22 -0.64
N PHE A 71 4.60 7.55 -0.55
CA PHE A 71 5.29 8.45 -1.48
C PHE A 71 6.65 8.93 -0.96
N SER A 72 6.90 8.80 0.34
CA SER A 72 8.16 9.20 0.98
C SER A 72 8.73 8.09 1.87
N GLY A 73 10.01 8.24 2.27
CA GLY A 73 10.59 7.36 3.29
C GLY A 73 9.86 7.45 4.64
N GLU A 74 9.36 8.64 5.00
CA GLU A 74 8.57 8.84 6.22
C GLU A 74 7.25 8.07 6.20
N ASP A 75 6.58 8.06 5.04
CA ASP A 75 5.36 7.29 4.82
C ASP A 75 5.59 5.80 5.09
N VAL A 76 6.65 5.25 4.50
CA VAL A 76 7.01 3.84 4.62
C VAL A 76 7.40 3.51 6.06
N ASN A 77 8.27 4.33 6.68
CA ASN A 77 8.71 4.17 8.06
C ASN A 77 7.52 4.16 9.03
N LEU A 78 6.58 5.09 8.87
CA LEU A 78 5.37 5.15 9.68
C LEU A 78 4.59 3.83 9.61
N THR A 79 4.46 3.27 8.41
CA THR A 79 3.75 1.99 8.21
C THR A 79 4.49 0.82 8.85
N ILE A 80 5.80 0.74 8.64
CA ILE A 80 6.65 -0.30 9.26
C ILE A 80 6.55 -0.22 10.79
N ASP A 81 6.60 0.98 11.35
CA ASP A 81 6.57 1.19 12.80
C ASP A 81 5.25 0.77 13.45
N VAL A 82 4.10 1.08 12.83
CA VAL A 82 2.79 0.66 13.39
C VAL A 82 2.56 -0.85 13.31
N PHE A 83 3.23 -1.53 12.37
CA PHE A 83 3.18 -2.99 12.20
C PHE A 83 4.39 -3.72 12.80
N LYS A 84 5.26 -3.01 13.53
CA LYS A 84 6.51 -3.56 14.07
C LYS A 84 6.26 -4.85 14.87
N GLY A 85 6.98 -5.91 14.51
CA GLY A 85 6.86 -7.24 15.12
C GLY A 85 5.65 -8.07 14.70
N ARG A 86 4.77 -7.55 13.82
CA ARG A 86 3.55 -8.24 13.34
C ARG A 86 3.44 -8.32 11.83
N LEU A 87 4.26 -7.55 11.11
CA LEU A 87 4.31 -7.55 9.66
C LEU A 87 4.96 -8.84 9.13
N LYS A 88 4.23 -9.63 8.33
CA LYS A 88 4.79 -10.82 7.65
C LYS A 88 5.34 -10.45 6.27
N HIS A 89 4.55 -9.73 5.47
CA HIS A 89 4.96 -9.19 4.18
C HIS A 89 4.47 -7.75 3.98
N TYR A 90 5.36 -6.90 3.48
CA TYR A 90 5.07 -5.52 3.07
C TYR A 90 5.44 -5.37 1.61
N ILE A 91 4.51 -4.87 0.80
CA ILE A 91 4.69 -4.63 -0.62
C ILE A 91 4.44 -3.15 -0.85
N LEU A 92 5.48 -2.42 -1.26
CA LEU A 92 5.37 -1.03 -1.67
C LEU A 92 5.22 -0.96 -3.19
N THR A 93 4.18 -0.26 -3.66
CA THR A 93 4.12 0.13 -5.07
C THR A 93 5.01 1.34 -5.29
N SER A 94 6.25 1.08 -5.70
CA SER A 94 7.21 2.12 -6.09
C SER A 94 6.91 2.67 -7.49
N THR A 95 7.75 3.58 -7.98
CA THR A 95 7.61 4.25 -9.28
C THR A 95 8.89 4.12 -10.09
N ALA A 96 8.77 3.88 -11.40
CA ALA A 96 9.91 4.00 -12.32
C ALA A 96 10.41 5.46 -12.46
N GLY A 97 9.66 6.44 -11.94
CA GLY A 97 10.06 7.85 -11.91
C GLY A 97 11.31 8.14 -11.07
N VAL A 98 11.78 7.20 -10.25
CA VAL A 98 13.06 7.31 -9.51
C VAL A 98 14.29 7.23 -10.43
N TYR A 99 14.11 6.83 -11.69
CA TYR A 99 15.17 6.83 -12.70
C TYR A 99 15.15 8.18 -13.45
N LEU A 100 16.22 8.98 -13.29
CA LEU A 100 16.32 10.34 -13.88
C LEU A 100 16.09 10.38 -15.40
N SER A 101 15.44 11.46 -15.83
CA SER A 101 15.42 11.91 -17.21
C SER A 101 16.84 12.24 -17.69
N GLY A 102 17.34 11.50 -18.68
CA GLY A 102 18.66 11.72 -19.29
C GLY A 102 19.47 10.44 -19.47
N LYS A 103 19.12 9.37 -18.77
CA LYS A 103 19.60 8.02 -19.09
C LYS A 103 18.70 7.37 -20.15
N GLN A 104 19.30 6.61 -21.05
CA GLN A 104 18.57 5.94 -22.13
C GLN A 104 17.88 4.68 -21.59
N SER A 105 16.56 4.59 -21.79
CA SER A 105 15.75 3.40 -21.53
C SER A 105 16.23 2.22 -22.41
N PRO A 106 16.15 0.94 -21.95
CA PRO A 106 15.42 0.45 -20.76
C PRO A 106 16.16 0.57 -19.43
N PHE A 107 15.38 0.74 -18.36
CA PHE A 107 15.84 0.65 -16.97
C PHE A 107 15.56 -0.73 -16.38
N PHE A 108 16.43 -1.16 -15.47
CA PHE A 108 16.39 -2.43 -14.74
C PHE A 108 16.69 -2.17 -13.26
N GLU A 109 16.32 -3.11 -12.38
CA GLU A 109 16.51 -2.98 -10.93
C GLU A 109 17.98 -2.85 -10.52
N GLY A 110 18.91 -3.34 -11.33
CA GLY A 110 20.36 -3.16 -11.13
C GLY A 110 20.88 -1.77 -11.51
N ASN A 111 20.08 -0.93 -12.17
CA ASN A 111 20.43 0.47 -12.37
C ASN A 111 20.20 1.21 -11.05
N ASN A 112 21.19 1.97 -10.58
CA ASN A 112 21.04 2.74 -9.34
C ASN A 112 19.94 3.79 -9.51
N PRO A 113 18.80 3.67 -8.78
CA PRO A 113 17.85 4.76 -8.68
C PRO A 113 18.55 5.95 -8.04
N ILE A 114 18.22 7.14 -8.51
CA ILE A 114 18.76 8.37 -7.94
C ILE A 114 17.62 8.92 -7.09
N ASP A 115 17.45 8.32 -5.92
CA ASP A 115 16.56 8.83 -4.89
C ASP A 115 17.32 10.00 -4.21
N PRO A 116 16.88 11.26 -4.36
CA PRO A 116 17.53 12.40 -3.72
C PRO A 116 17.44 12.36 -2.19
#